data_AF-A0A843H6W9-F1
#
_entry.id   AF-A0A843H6W9-F1
#
_cell.length_a   1.000
_cell.length_b   1.000
_cell.length_c   1.000
_cell.angle_alpha   90.00
_cell.angle_beta   90.00
_cell.angle_gamma   90.00
#
_symmetry.space_group_name_H-M   'P 1'
#
loop_
_entity.id
_entity.type
_entity.pdbx_description
1 polymer ?
#
loop_
_entity_poly.entity_id
_entity_poly.type
_entity_poly.pdbx_seq_one_letter_code
_entity_poly.pdbx_strand_id
1 'polypeptide(L)'
;MGYYVFYDYKGCLDDIHIDELEGKLAELQDDNDTMWNEILQYIAATPPITIPDDEGNSMSFIEYMSGHIKYLRNQIEENDRMITQINDCLETKREHPENVKEC
;
A
#
# COMPACT_ATOMS: atom_id res chain seq x y z
N MET A 1 13.65 16.71 32.30
CA MET A 1 13.49 17.49 31.05
C MET A 1 13.36 16.47 29.93
N GLY A 2 12.12 16.10 29.60
CA GLY A 2 11.85 15.19 28.49
C GLY A 2 11.97 15.97 27.18
N TYR A 3 12.70 15.40 26.22
CA TYR A 3 12.78 15.93 24.87
C TYR A 3 11.40 15.73 24.22
N TYR A 4 10.62 16.80 24.10
CA TYR A 4 9.45 16.80 23.23
C TYR A 4 9.98 16.76 21.80
N VAL A 5 9.92 15.59 21.17
CA VAL A 5 10.08 15.48 19.72
C VAL A 5 8.81 16.08 19.14
N PHE A 6 8.89 17.33 18.68
CA PHE A 6 7.81 17.96 17.94
C PHE A 6 7.71 17.24 16.59
N TYR A 7 6.75 16.34 16.44
CA TYR A 7 6.26 15.95 15.13
C TYR A 7 5.43 17.12 14.61
N ASP A 8 6.10 18.09 13.96
CA ASP A 8 5.42 18.96 13.00
C ASP A 8 5.00 18.03 11.85
N TYR A 9 3.82 17.40 11.98
CA TYR A 9 3.31 16.47 10.98
C TYR A 9 2.92 17.27 9.73
N LYS A 10 3.93 17.56 8.92
CA LYS A 10 3.82 18.14 7.57
C LYS A 10 3.34 17.10 6.56
N GLY A 11 2.28 16.40 6.91
CA GLY A 11 1.69 15.37 6.08
C GLY A 11 0.18 15.45 6.20
N CYS A 12 -0.44 16.52 5.71
CA CYS A 12 -1.85 16.37 5.39
C CYS A 12 -1.97 15.17 4.45
N LEU A 13 -2.80 14.21 4.85
CA LEU A 13 -3.28 13.19 3.94
C LEU A 13 -4.24 13.92 3.02
N ASP A 14 -3.69 14.48 1.94
CA ASP A 14 -4.47 15.15 0.91
C ASP A 14 -5.61 14.18 0.49
N ASP A 15 -6.85 14.69 0.47
CA ASP A 15 -8.06 13.99 0.04
C ASP A 15 -8.59 12.84 0.95
N ILE A 16 -8.19 12.74 2.23
CA ILE A 16 -8.80 11.80 3.20
C ILE A 16 -9.28 12.55 4.45
N HIS A 17 -10.60 12.51 4.73
CA HIS A 17 -11.13 13.11 5.94
C HIS A 17 -10.69 12.35 7.20
N ILE A 18 -10.56 13.05 8.33
CA ILE A 18 -10.12 12.45 9.61
C ILE A 18 -11.04 11.30 10.06
N ASP A 19 -12.33 11.38 9.71
CA ASP A 19 -13.32 10.36 10.06
C ASP A 19 -13.32 9.16 9.09
N GLU A 20 -12.59 9.26 7.96
CA GLU A 20 -12.43 8.20 6.96
C GLU A 20 -11.15 7.39 7.15
N LEU A 21 -10.25 7.82 8.03
CA LEU A 21 -8.93 7.20 8.23
C LEU A 21 -9.00 5.70 8.56
N GLU A 22 -9.89 5.30 9.45
CA GLU A 22 -10.05 3.88 9.81
C GLU A 22 -10.59 3.04 8.66
N GLY A 23 -11.52 3.61 7.87
CA GLY A 23 -12.04 2.98 6.66
C GLY A 23 -10.96 2.81 5.61
N LYS A 24 -10.16 3.87 5.37
CA LYS A 24 -9.08 3.84 4.40
C LYS A 24 -7.96 2.89 4.81
N LEU A 25 -7.65 2.82 6.10
CA LEU A 25 -6.70 1.85 6.63
C LEU A 25 -7.14 0.42 6.32
N ALA A 26 -8.43 0.10 6.54
CA ALA A 26 -8.97 -1.22 6.25
C ALA A 26 -8.95 -1.55 4.75
N GLU A 27 -9.29 -0.58 3.89
CA GLU A 27 -9.18 -0.74 2.42
C GLU A 27 -7.76 -1.08 1.98
N LEU A 28 -6.77 -0.30 2.44
CA LEU A 28 -5.37 -0.51 2.05
C LEU A 28 -4.82 -1.86 2.54
N GLN A 29 -5.28 -2.32 3.71
CA GLN A 29 -4.93 -3.64 4.24
C GLN A 29 -5.54 -4.77 3.39
N ASP A 30 -6.81 -4.66 3.00
CA ASP A 30 -7.49 -5.64 2.14
C ASP A 30 -6.88 -5.69 0.74
N ASP A 31 -6.52 -4.54 0.18
CA ASP A 31 -5.82 -4.43 -1.09
C ASP A 31 -4.44 -5.12 -1.01
N ASN A 32 -3.68 -4.88 0.06
CA ASN A 32 -2.39 -5.52 0.29
C ASN A 32 -2.52 -7.05 0.42
N ASP A 33 -3.50 -7.53 1.18
CA ASP A 33 -3.75 -8.97 1.33
C ASP A 33 -4.14 -9.61 -0.01
N THR A 34 -4.95 -8.92 -0.82
CA THR A 34 -5.33 -9.37 -2.16
C THR A 34 -4.11 -9.48 -3.09
N MET A 35 -3.26 -8.45 -3.13
CA MET A 35 -2.04 -8.45 -3.94
C MET A 35 -1.04 -9.52 -3.49
N TRP A 36 -0.88 -9.72 -2.17
CA TRP A 36 -0.03 -10.79 -1.65
C TRP A 36 -0.54 -12.18 -2.01
N ASN A 37 -1.86 -12.40 -1.92
CA ASN A 37 -2.46 -13.66 -2.34
C ASN A 37 -2.26 -13.92 -3.83
N GLU A 38 -2.37 -12.89 -4.66
CA GLU A 38 -2.08 -13.00 -6.10
C GLU A 38 -0.62 -13.38 -6.35
N ILE A 39 0.35 -12.73 -5.68
CA ILE A 39 1.78 -13.11 -5.76
C ILE A 39 1.99 -14.57 -5.37
N LEU A 40 1.38 -15.01 -4.26
CA LEU A 40 1.52 -16.39 -3.78
C LEU A 40 0.93 -17.41 -4.77
N GLN A 41 -0.20 -17.10 -5.39
CA GLN A 41 -0.80 -17.95 -6.42
C GLN A 41 0.12 -18.12 -7.62
N TYR A 42 0.77 -17.04 -8.06
CA TYR A 42 1.71 -17.13 -9.17
C TYR A 42 2.99 -17.91 -8.83
N ILE A 43 3.51 -17.78 -7.61
CA ILE A 43 4.68 -18.56 -7.16
C ILE A 43 4.33 -20.05 -7.06
N ALA A 44 3.10 -20.37 -6.64
CA ALA A 44 2.62 -21.75 -6.52
C ALA A 44 2.19 -22.39 -7.85
N ALA A 45 1.94 -21.58 -8.88
CA ALA A 45 1.50 -22.08 -10.18
C ALA A 45 2.58 -22.91 -10.88
N THR A 46 2.18 -23.92 -11.65
CA THR A 46 3.06 -24.56 -12.64
C THR A 46 2.93 -23.80 -13.95
N PRO A 47 3.93 -23.02 -14.36
CA PRO A 47 3.75 -22.06 -15.43
C PRO A 47 3.85 -22.68 -16.82
N PRO A 48 3.13 -22.14 -17.82
CA PRO A 48 3.48 -22.39 -19.21
C PRO A 48 4.84 -21.77 -19.53
N ILE A 49 5.53 -22.27 -20.55
CA ILE A 49 6.82 -21.69 -21.00
C ILE A 49 6.59 -20.27 -21.55
N THR A 50 5.47 -20.07 -22.25
CA THR A 50 5.10 -18.79 -22.85
C THR A 50 3.61 -18.48 -22.69
N ILE A 51 3.26 -17.19 -22.79
CA ILE A 51 1.88 -16.68 -22.81
C ILE A 51 1.69 -15.72 -23.99
N PRO A 52 0.46 -15.51 -24.48
CA PRO A 52 0.17 -14.46 -25.45
C PRO A 52 0.26 -13.07 -24.79
N ASP A 53 0.88 -12.12 -25.46
CA ASP A 53 0.79 -10.68 -25.14
C ASP A 53 -0.50 -10.05 -25.71
N ASP A 54 -0.69 -8.75 -25.46
CA ASP A 54 -1.86 -7.99 -25.90
C ASP A 54 -1.99 -7.90 -27.45
N GLU A 55 -0.91 -8.15 -28.18
CA GLU A 55 -0.86 -8.19 -29.64
C GLU A 55 -0.99 -9.63 -30.19
N GLY A 56 -1.09 -10.63 -29.31
CA GLY A 56 -1.18 -12.05 -29.63
C GLY A 56 0.16 -12.74 -29.91
N ASN A 57 1.30 -12.07 -29.69
CA ASN A 57 2.62 -12.67 -29.81
C ASN A 57 2.98 -13.48 -28.56
N SER A 58 3.89 -14.44 -28.70
CA SER A 58 4.33 -15.30 -27.60
C SER A 58 5.43 -14.62 -26.79
N MET A 59 5.19 -14.33 -25.51
CA MET A 59 6.17 -13.82 -24.55
C MET A 59 6.52 -14.88 -23.48
N SER A 60 7.71 -14.77 -22.86
CA SER A 60 8.10 -15.66 -21.76
C SER A 60 7.21 -15.44 -20.54
N PHE A 61 6.66 -16.52 -19.98
CA PHE A 61 5.89 -16.44 -18.73
C PHE A 61 6.74 -15.88 -17.58
N ILE A 62 8.03 -16.24 -17.52
CA ILE A 62 8.95 -15.76 -16.48
C ILE A 62 9.16 -14.25 -16.60
N GLU A 63 9.28 -13.72 -17.81
CA GLU A 63 9.47 -12.28 -18.05
C GLU A 63 8.21 -11.51 -17.67
N TYR A 64 7.04 -11.99 -18.11
CA TYR A 64 5.75 -11.44 -17.70
C TYR A 64 5.61 -11.41 -16.18
N MET A 65 5.83 -12.56 -15.53
CA MET A 65 5.64 -12.70 -14.10
C MET A 65 6.59 -11.82 -13.30
N SER A 66 7.84 -11.70 -13.73
CA SER A 66 8.82 -10.86 -13.05
C SER A 66 8.40 -9.38 -13.08
N GLY A 67 7.85 -8.94 -14.22
CA GLY A 67 7.29 -7.60 -14.36
C GLY A 67 6.07 -7.38 -13.48
N HIS A 68 5.13 -8.33 -13.51
CA HIS A 68 3.88 -8.25 -12.74
C HIS A 68 4.10 -8.30 -11.22
N ILE A 69 4.94 -9.22 -10.73
CA ILE A 69 5.31 -9.29 -9.30
C ILE A 69 5.97 -7.98 -8.86
N LYS A 70 6.83 -7.39 -9.70
CA LYS A 70 7.45 -6.09 -9.39
C LYS A 70 6.41 -4.97 -9.31
N TYR A 71 5.41 -4.97 -10.20
CA TYR A 71 4.31 -4.03 -10.15
C TYR A 71 3.50 -4.17 -8.84
N LEU A 72 3.04 -5.38 -8.53
CA LEU A 72 2.29 -5.65 -7.29
C LEU A 72 3.08 -5.25 -6.05
N ARG A 73 4.38 -5.57 -6.01
CA ARG A 73 5.25 -5.16 -4.91
C ARG A 73 5.32 -3.63 -4.75
N ASN A 74 5.45 -2.89 -5.84
CA ASN A 74 5.50 -1.43 -5.76
C ASN A 74 4.20 -0.84 -5.21
N GLN A 75 3.05 -1.40 -5.60
CA GLN A 75 1.75 -0.98 -5.06
C GLN A 75 1.62 -1.29 -3.56
N ILE A 76 2.08 -2.46 -3.12
CA ILE A 76 2.14 -2.81 -1.69
C ILE A 76 3.02 -1.81 -0.92
N GLU A 77 4.20 -1.46 -1.45
CA GLU A 77 5.11 -0.49 -0.83
C GLU A 77 4.48 0.93 -0.75
N GLU A 78 3.66 1.32 -1.72
CA GLU A 78 2.91 2.57 -1.70
C GLU A 78 1.80 2.54 -0.63
N ASN A 79 1.02 1.46 -0.58
CA ASN A 79 0.00 1.25 0.43
C ASN A 79 0.59 1.23 1.84
N ASP A 80 1.73 0.54 2.07
CA ASP A 80 2.39 0.47 3.37
C ASP A 80 2.84 1.85 3.88
N ARG A 81 3.30 2.72 2.98
CA ARG A 81 3.63 4.12 3.33
C ARG A 81 2.39 4.88 3.79
N MET A 82 1.27 4.73 3.07
CA MET A 82 0.01 5.38 3.41
C MET A 82 -0.59 4.82 4.71
N ILE A 83 -0.52 3.50 4.93
CA ILE A 83 -0.90 2.83 6.18
C ILE A 83 -0.10 3.39 7.36
N THR A 84 1.21 3.56 7.19
CA THR A 84 2.08 4.14 8.24
C THR A 84 1.64 5.57 8.57
N GLN A 85 1.40 6.40 7.56
CA GLN A 85 0.91 7.77 7.74
C GLN A 85 -0.46 7.84 8.43
N ILE A 86 -1.39 6.95 8.06
CA ILE A 86 -2.71 6.87 8.69
C ILE A 86 -2.57 6.45 10.16
N ASN A 87 -1.74 5.46 10.46
CA ASN A 87 -1.49 5.02 11.83
C ASN A 87 -0.87 6.12 12.69
N ASP A 88 0.14 6.83 12.17
CA ASP A 88 0.74 7.98 12.85
C ASP A 88 -0.30 9.08 13.14
N CYS A 89 -1.20 9.33 12.18
CA CYS A 89 -2.30 10.29 12.33
C CYS A 89 -3.32 9.85 13.40
N LEU A 90 -3.73 8.57 13.39
CA LEU A 90 -4.65 8.00 14.38
C LEU A 90 -4.04 7.99 15.79
N GLU A 91 -2.77 7.66 15.92
CA GLU A 91 -2.03 7.73 17.19
C GLU A 91 -1.97 9.16 17.71
N THR A 92 -1.64 10.12 16.83
CA THR A 92 -1.63 11.55 17.17
C THR A 92 -3.02 12.04 17.57
N LYS A 93 -4.09 11.65 16.86
CA LYS A 93 -5.50 11.98 17.22
C LYS A 93 -5.85 11.48 18.62
N ARG A 94 -5.33 10.31 19.01
CA ARG A 94 -5.58 9.69 20.31
C ARG A 94 -4.81 10.38 21.44
N GLU A 95 -3.54 10.72 21.23
CA GLU A 95 -2.63 11.20 22.28
C GLU A 95 -2.60 12.73 22.40
N HIS A 96 -2.71 13.40 21.26
CA HIS A 96 -2.59 14.85 21.09
C HIS A 96 -3.57 15.37 20.02
N PRO A 97 -4.89 15.27 20.23
CA PRO A 97 -5.90 15.64 19.25
C PRO A 97 -5.77 17.09 18.73
N GLU A 98 -5.25 18.00 19.57
CA GLU A 98 -4.98 19.39 19.20
C GLU A 98 -3.95 19.58 18.08
N ASN A 99 -3.14 18.55 17.81
CA ASN A 99 -2.09 18.56 16.80
C ASN A 99 -2.56 18.04 15.44
N VAL A 100 -3.75 17.43 15.36
CA VAL A 100 -4.33 16.97 14.10
C VAL A 100 -5.15 18.11 13.48
N LYS A 101 -4.81 18.50 12.25
CA LYS A 101 -5.53 19.52 11.49
C LYS A 101 -5.91 18.96 10.14
N GLU A 102 -7.16 19.17 9.74
CA GLU A 102 -7.58 18.95 8.36
C GLU A 102 -6.94 20.03 7.48
N CYS A 103 -6.29 19.58 6.40
CA CYS A 103 -6.23 20.35 5.17
C CYS A 103 -7.50 20.00 4.37
#